data_AF-A0AAD3HDI0-F1
#
_entry.id   AF-A0AAD3HDI0-F1
#
_cell.length_a   1.000
_cell.length_b   1.000
_cell.length_c   1.000
_cell.angle_alpha   90.00
_cell.angle_beta   90.00
_cell.angle_gamma   90.00
#
_symmetry.space_group_name_H-M   'P 1'
#
loop_
_entity.id
_entity.type
_entity.pdbx_description
1 polymer ?
#
loop_
_entity_poly.entity_id
_entity_poly.type
_entity_poly.pdbx_seq_one_letter_code
_entity_poly.pdbx_strand_id
1 'polypeptide(L)'
;MKELLAERSHSLSSSSSFIFRCNGGVYNTEECGFDGGDCIDFNTNYPNCTVDYPYRIGDGECWGGAYNTEECGFDGGDCIDFNTNYPNCTVDYPSSIGDGWCDEGAYNTEECGWDGGDCD
;
A
#
# COMPACT_ATOMS: atom_id res chain seq x y z
N MET A 1 -26.23 25.49 12.90
CA MET A 1 -25.68 24.51 13.86
C MET A 1 -26.00 23.13 13.31
N LYS A 2 -24.93 22.41 12.91
CA LYS A 2 -24.84 21.03 12.42
C LYS A 2 -25.40 20.75 11.02
N GLU A 3 -24.48 20.80 10.06
CA GLU A 3 -24.51 19.99 8.85
C GLU A 3 -24.67 18.51 9.21
N LEU A 4 -25.68 17.86 8.62
CA LEU A 4 -25.73 16.41 8.51
C LEU A 4 -24.87 16.04 7.30
N LEU A 5 -23.59 15.78 7.55
CA LEU A 5 -22.73 15.13 6.58
C LEU A 5 -23.27 13.72 6.32
N ALA A 6 -23.32 13.38 5.04
CA ALA A 6 -23.95 12.19 4.50
C ALA A 6 -23.44 10.91 5.17
N GLU A 7 -24.31 10.23 5.92
CA GLU A 7 -24.13 8.81 6.19
C GLU A 7 -24.36 8.06 4.88
N ARG A 8 -23.27 7.68 4.18
CA ARG A 8 -23.34 6.54 3.27
C ARG A 8 -22.86 5.32 4.03
N SER A 9 -23.83 4.67 4.65
CA SER A 9 -23.72 3.42 5.36
C SER A 9 -22.97 2.38 4.54
N HIS A 10 -21.85 1.92 5.09
CA HIS A 10 -21.30 0.59 4.89
C HIS A 10 -22.38 -0.45 5.19
N SER A 11 -23.01 -1.00 4.14
CA SER A 11 -23.51 -2.38 4.02
C SER A 11 -24.65 -2.47 3.00
N LEU A 12 -24.35 -3.03 1.82
CA LEU A 12 -25.29 -3.90 1.13
C LEU A 12 -24.53 -5.14 0.67
N SER A 13 -24.82 -6.26 1.32
CA SER A 13 -24.40 -7.58 0.90
C SER A 13 -25.03 -7.96 -0.45
N SER A 14 -24.35 -8.87 -1.15
CA SER A 14 -24.89 -9.80 -2.14
C SER A 14 -24.92 -9.35 -3.61
N SER A 15 -24.07 -10.03 -4.40
CA SER A 15 -24.26 -10.40 -5.81
C SER A 15 -23.96 -9.43 -6.96
N SER A 16 -23.02 -8.49 -6.81
CA SER A 16 -22.32 -7.94 -7.99
C SER A 16 -20.92 -7.44 -7.63
N SER A 17 -19.93 -7.81 -8.43
CA SER A 17 -18.48 -7.69 -8.23
C SER A 17 -17.90 -6.26 -8.18
N PHE A 18 -18.54 -5.31 -7.49
CA PHE A 18 -18.01 -3.97 -7.32
C PHE A 18 -17.22 -3.88 -6.01
N ILE A 19 -15.94 -4.27 -6.07
CA ILE A 19 -14.97 -3.83 -5.08
C ILE A 19 -14.76 -2.34 -5.34
N PHE A 20 -15.23 -1.51 -4.41
CA PHE A 20 -14.97 -0.08 -4.38
C PHE A 20 -13.50 0.10 -4.01
N ARG A 21 -12.65 0.43 -4.98
CA ARG A 21 -11.19 0.55 -4.82
C ARG A 21 -10.82 2.00 -5.03
N CYS A 22 -9.95 2.53 -4.19
CA CYS A 22 -9.33 3.82 -4.44
C CYS A 22 -8.28 3.70 -5.56
N ASN A 23 -8.64 4.03 -6.80
CA ASN A 23 -7.79 3.88 -7.99
C ASN A 23 -6.69 4.95 -8.10
N GLY A 24 -6.69 5.98 -7.25
CA GLY A 24 -5.64 6.99 -7.25
C GLY A 24 -5.59 7.88 -8.49
N GLY A 25 -4.44 8.52 -8.70
CA GLY A 25 -4.13 9.30 -9.89
C GLY A 25 -5.24 10.25 -10.33
N VAL A 26 -5.66 10.14 -11.59
CA VAL A 26 -6.70 11.00 -12.19
C VAL A 26 -8.09 10.81 -11.57
N TYR A 27 -8.35 9.67 -10.93
CA TYR A 27 -9.65 9.39 -10.30
C TYR A 27 -9.73 9.97 -8.88
N ASN A 28 -8.59 10.08 -8.18
CA ASN A 28 -8.51 10.62 -6.83
C ASN A 28 -8.34 12.15 -6.82
N THR A 29 -9.28 12.85 -7.46
CA THR A 29 -9.30 14.32 -7.51
C THR A 29 -10.63 14.84 -6.98
N GLU A 30 -10.69 16.11 -6.56
CA GLU A 30 -11.94 16.75 -6.12
C GLU A 30 -13.00 16.75 -7.24
N GLU A 31 -12.61 16.97 -8.49
CA GLU A 31 -13.49 16.93 -9.67
C GLU A 31 -14.14 15.55 -9.85
N CYS A 32 -13.38 14.47 -9.61
CA CYS A 32 -13.88 13.10 -9.66
C CYS A 32 -14.51 12.65 -8.33
N GLY A 33 -14.65 13.55 -7.35
CA GLY A 33 -15.21 13.24 -6.04
C GLY A 33 -14.39 12.22 -5.26
N PHE A 34 -13.06 12.23 -5.42
CA PHE A 34 -12.15 11.27 -4.81
C PHE A 34 -12.54 9.82 -5.12
N ASP A 35 -12.60 9.51 -6.42
CA ASP A 35 -13.03 8.23 -6.96
C ASP A 35 -14.45 7.83 -6.50
N GLY A 36 -15.41 8.76 -6.64
CA GLY A 36 -16.79 8.52 -6.19
C GLY A 36 -16.93 8.35 -4.67
N GLY A 37 -15.92 8.78 -3.91
CA GLY A 37 -15.82 8.63 -2.46
C GLY A 37 -14.91 7.50 -2.01
N ASP A 38 -14.45 6.63 -2.93
CA ASP A 38 -13.67 5.43 -2.60
C ASP A 38 -12.28 5.77 -2.03
N CYS A 39 -11.78 7.00 -2.28
CA CYS A 39 -10.48 7.47 -1.79
C CYS A 39 -10.53 8.37 -0.53
N ILE A 40 -11.71 8.62 0.05
CA ILE A 40 -11.84 9.56 1.18
C ILE A 40 -11.03 9.08 2.40
N ASP A 41 -11.14 7.80 2.75
CA ASP A 41 -10.44 7.24 3.92
C ASP A 41 -8.92 7.24 3.71
N PHE A 42 -8.46 6.87 2.50
CA PHE A 42 -7.05 6.95 2.13
C PHE A 42 -6.52 8.39 2.27
N ASN A 43 -7.19 9.38 1.67
CA ASN A 43 -6.76 10.78 1.72
C ASN A 43 -6.77 11.35 3.14
N THR A 44 -7.63 10.84 4.01
CA THR A 44 -7.73 11.29 5.41
C THR A 44 -6.62 10.70 6.26
N ASN A 45 -6.32 9.41 6.09
CA ASN A 45 -5.34 8.70 6.90
C ASN A 45 -3.90 8.94 6.42
N TYR A 46 -3.71 9.13 5.11
CA TYR A 46 -2.41 9.24 4.47
C TYR A 46 -2.34 10.48 3.55
N PRO A 47 -2.58 11.70 4.06
CA PRO A 47 -2.72 12.91 3.24
C PRO A 47 -1.46 13.30 2.45
N ASN A 48 -0.30 12.79 2.84
CA ASN A 48 0.98 13.05 2.17
C ASN A 48 1.53 11.83 1.41
N CYS A 49 0.82 10.69 1.43
CA CYS A 49 1.21 9.50 0.71
C CYS A 49 0.91 9.68 -0.79
N THR A 50 1.94 9.62 -1.62
CA THR A 50 1.80 9.77 -3.08
C THR A 50 2.15 8.45 -3.77
N VAL A 51 1.11 7.70 -4.14
CA VAL A 51 1.23 6.40 -4.80
C VAL A 51 0.24 6.26 -5.95
N ASP A 52 0.59 5.45 -6.94
CA ASP A 52 -0.24 5.23 -8.14
C ASP A 52 -1.52 4.45 -7.83
N TYR A 53 -1.46 3.49 -6.90
CA TYR A 53 -2.55 2.58 -6.55
C TYR A 53 -2.84 2.59 -5.05
N PRO A 54 -3.52 3.62 -4.51
CA PRO A 54 -3.78 3.73 -3.08
C PRO A 54 -4.51 2.55 -2.45
N TYR A 55 -5.30 1.79 -3.23
CA TYR A 55 -5.96 0.57 -2.74
C TYR A 55 -4.98 -0.53 -2.26
N ARG A 56 -3.68 -0.39 -2.54
CA ARG A 56 -2.63 -1.30 -2.05
C ARG A 56 -2.19 -1.01 -0.61
N ILE A 57 -2.42 0.21 -0.13
CA ILE A 57 -2.04 0.59 1.24
C ILE A 57 -2.90 -0.19 2.23
N GLY A 58 -2.29 -1.03 3.07
CA GLY A 58 -3.00 -1.84 4.05
C GLY A 58 -3.81 -2.99 3.42
N ASP A 59 -3.39 -3.49 2.25
CA ASP A 59 -4.07 -4.60 1.57
C ASP A 59 -3.63 -5.99 2.07
N GLY A 60 -2.67 -6.03 3.01
CA GLY A 60 -2.10 -7.22 3.63
C GLY A 60 -0.86 -7.75 2.93
N GLU A 61 -0.44 -7.14 1.82
CA GLU A 61 0.83 -7.42 1.14
C GLU A 61 1.77 -6.26 1.37
N CYS A 62 3.05 -6.53 1.66
CA CYS A 62 4.03 -5.46 1.80
C CYS A 62 4.54 -4.99 0.43
N TRP A 63 4.16 -3.79 0.04
CA TRP A 63 4.62 -3.07 -1.13
C TRP A 63 5.76 -2.11 -0.76
N GLY A 64 6.90 -2.27 -1.45
CA GLY A 64 8.09 -1.47 -1.20
C GLY A 64 8.07 -0.09 -1.84
N GLY A 65 9.25 0.48 -2.02
CA GLY A 65 9.45 1.76 -2.71
C GLY A 65 8.57 2.90 -2.16
N ALA A 66 7.69 3.45 -3.00
CA ALA A 66 6.82 4.58 -2.63
C ALA A 66 5.75 4.24 -1.58
N TYR A 67 5.37 2.97 -1.45
CA TYR A 67 4.34 2.50 -0.51
C TYR A 67 4.93 2.31 0.90
N ASN A 68 6.16 1.80 0.98
CA ASN A 68 6.88 1.59 2.24
C ASN A 68 7.62 2.86 2.74
N THR A 69 6.87 3.92 2.99
CA THR A 69 7.38 5.20 3.52
C THR A 69 6.64 5.61 4.79
N GLU A 70 7.20 6.50 5.60
CA GLU A 70 6.52 6.99 6.81
C GLU A 70 5.22 7.72 6.45
N GLU A 71 5.21 8.49 5.36
CA GLU A 71 4.04 9.21 4.85
C GLU A 71 2.89 8.28 4.45
N CYS A 72 3.22 7.07 3.99
CA CYS A 72 2.29 6.00 3.65
C CYS A 72 2.09 5.00 4.81
N GLY A 73 2.63 5.28 5.99
CA GLY A 73 2.50 4.45 7.19
C GLY A 73 3.17 3.08 7.06
N PHE A 74 4.25 2.97 6.29
CA PHE A 74 4.92 1.71 5.93
C PHE A 74 3.93 0.74 5.30
N ASP A 75 3.34 1.20 4.20
CA ASP A 75 2.29 0.50 3.45
C ASP A 75 1.08 0.12 4.32
N GLY A 76 0.57 1.11 5.05
CA GLY A 76 -0.55 0.89 5.98
C GLY A 76 -0.21 -0.05 7.15
N GLY A 77 1.07 -0.34 7.37
CA GLY A 77 1.58 -1.25 8.39
C GLY A 77 1.98 -2.62 7.87
N ASP A 78 1.71 -2.93 6.59
CA ASP A 78 1.99 -4.24 6.01
C ASP A 78 3.50 -4.53 5.92
N CYS A 79 4.33 -3.47 5.85
CA CYS A 79 5.79 -3.60 5.77
C CYS A 79 6.53 -3.52 7.12
N ILE A 80 5.84 -3.52 8.27
CA ILE A 80 6.50 -3.40 9.59
C ILE A 80 7.47 -4.56 9.86
N ASP A 81 7.06 -5.79 9.58
CA ASP A 81 7.90 -6.97 9.82
C ASP A 81 9.11 -7.00 8.88
N PHE A 82 8.90 -6.64 7.61
CA PHE A 82 9.98 -6.49 6.63
C PHE A 82 11.01 -5.45 7.10
N ASN A 83 10.56 -4.25 7.47
CA ASN A 83 11.45 -3.18 7.96
C ASN A 83 12.16 -3.53 9.28
N THR A 84 11.58 -4.42 10.08
CA THR A 84 12.22 -4.91 11.30
C THR A 84 13.37 -5.87 10.99
N ASN A 85 13.17 -6.76 10.02
CA ASN A 85 14.16 -7.77 9.64
C ASN A 85 15.26 -7.20 8.71
N TYR A 86 14.88 -6.25 7.84
CA TYR A 86 15.73 -5.68 6.79
C TYR A 86 15.67 -4.15 6.81
N PRO A 87 16.07 -3.48 7.91
CA PRO A 87 15.83 -2.04 8.12
C PRO A 87 16.50 -1.10 7.12
N ASN A 88 17.48 -1.59 6.36
CA ASN A 88 18.21 -0.82 5.36
C ASN A 88 18.00 -1.38 3.93
N CYS A 89 17.12 -2.36 3.75
CA CYS A 89 16.83 -2.94 2.45
C CYS A 89 15.73 -2.12 1.75
N THR A 90 16.07 -1.56 0.60
CA THR A 90 15.12 -0.79 -0.21
C THR A 90 14.88 -1.54 -1.53
N VAL A 91 13.74 -2.20 -1.61
CA VAL A 91 13.29 -2.96 -2.79
C VAL A 91 11.82 -2.64 -3.07
N ASP A 92 11.36 -2.90 -4.30
CA ASP A 92 9.97 -2.64 -4.70
C ASP A 92 9.02 -3.76 -4.28
N TYR A 93 9.50 -5.00 -4.23
CA TYR A 93 8.72 -6.19 -3.84
C TYR A 93 9.38 -6.92 -2.67
N PRO A 94 9.24 -6.44 -1.44
CA PRO A 94 9.75 -7.10 -0.23
C PRO A 94 9.48 -8.61 -0.13
N SER A 95 8.39 -9.10 -0.74
CA SER A 95 8.04 -10.51 -0.80
C SER A 95 8.98 -11.39 -1.64
N SER A 96 9.86 -10.81 -2.44
CA SER A 96 10.94 -11.52 -3.16
C SER A 96 12.05 -12.01 -2.23
N ILE A 97 12.29 -11.34 -1.10
CA ILE A 97 13.37 -11.72 -0.19
C ILE A 97 13.03 -13.04 0.52
N GLY A 98 13.85 -14.07 0.34
CA GLY A 98 13.67 -15.36 1.01
C GLY A 98 12.52 -16.19 0.44
N ASP A 99 12.17 -15.98 -0.83
CA ASP A 99 11.07 -16.65 -1.53
C ASP A 99 11.45 -18.02 -2.13
N GLY A 100 12.74 -18.39 -2.05
CA GLY A 100 13.32 -19.61 -2.58
C GLY A 100 13.84 -19.50 -4.01
N TRP A 101 13.83 -18.30 -4.61
CA TRP A 101 14.44 -17.99 -5.89
C TRP A 101 15.56 -16.99 -5.71
N CYS A 102 16.64 -17.14 -6.48
CA CYS A 102 17.71 -16.15 -6.45
C CYS A 102 17.33 -14.89 -7.24
N ASP A 103 16.94 -13.85 -6.52
CA ASP A 103 16.67 -12.50 -6.99
C ASP A 103 17.94 -11.62 -6.88
N GLU A 104 18.59 -11.40 -8.02
CA GLU A 104 19.82 -10.62 -8.09
C GLU A 104 19.62 -9.10 -7.86
N GLY A 105 20.73 -8.35 -7.87
CA GLY A 105 20.69 -6.89 -7.92
C GLY A 105 20.35 -6.26 -6.57
N ALA A 106 19.21 -5.57 -6.48
CA ALA A 106 18.83 -4.86 -5.26
C ALA A 106 18.40 -5.79 -4.12
N TYR A 107 17.98 -7.02 -4.45
CA TYR A 107 17.51 -8.03 -3.49
C TYR A 107 18.69 -8.82 -2.89
N ASN A 108 19.66 -9.18 -3.72
CA ASN A 108 20.87 -9.88 -3.29
C ASN A 108 22.01 -8.92 -2.85
N THR A 109 21.79 -8.18 -1.77
CA THR A 109 22.78 -7.29 -1.13
C THR A 109 22.94 -7.61 0.36
N GLU A 110 24.01 -7.14 1.00
CA GLU A 110 24.20 -7.33 2.45
C GLU A 110 23.03 -6.72 3.26
N GLU A 111 22.55 -5.54 2.86
CA GLU A 111 21.44 -4.85 3.52
C GLU A 111 20.12 -5.61 3.43
N CYS A 112 19.94 -6.41 2.37
CA CYS A 112 18.80 -7.28 2.12
C CYS A 112 19.05 -8.74 2.52
N GLY A 113 20.13 -9.00 3.27
CA GLY A 113 20.45 -10.33 3.78
C GLY A 113 20.78 -11.35 2.69
N TRP A 114 21.37 -10.89 1.58
CA TRP A 114 21.70 -11.69 0.40
C TRP A 114 20.50 -12.46 -0.12
N ASP A 115 19.40 -11.73 -0.35
CA ASP A 115 18.13 -12.30 -0.82
C ASP A 115 17.59 -13.41 0.09
N GLY A 116 17.66 -13.19 1.41
CA GLY A 116 17.29 -14.20 2.39
C GLY A 116 18.16 -15.46 2.36
N GLY A 117 19.26 -15.46 1.61
CA GLY A 117 20.15 -16.61 1.39
C GLY A 117 19.79 -17.48 0.17
N ASP A 118 18.86 -17.06 -0.69
CA ASP A 118 18.38 -17.89 -1.81
C ASP A 118 19.37 -17.99 -2.98
N CYS A 119 20.42 -17.17 -2.99
CA CYS A 119 21.47 -17.15 -4.01
C CYS A 119 22.74 -17.95 -3.67
N ASP A 120 22.77 -18.69 -2.55
CA ASP A 120 23.94 -19.42 -2.04
C ASP A 120 23.85 -20.97 -2.13
#